data_AF-A0A450Z6E9-F1
#
_entry.id   AF-A0A450Z6E9-F1
#
_cell.length_a   1.000
_cell.length_b   1.000
_cell.length_c   1.000
_cell.angle_alpha   90.00
_cell.angle_beta   90.00
_cell.angle_gamma   90.00
#
_symmetry.space_group_name_H-M   'P 1'
#
loop_
_entity.id
_entity.type
_entity.pdbx_description
1 polymer ?
#
loop_
_entity_poly.entity_id
_entity_poly.type
_entity_poly.pdbx_seq_one_letter_code
_entity_poly.pdbx_strand_id
1 'polypeptide(L)' 'SEEAKVIAWTAQKRLCGRYYALTRAGKNTKLACVAIARELVGFVWDIVRQETPKLAAN' A
#
# COMPACT_ATOMS: atom_id res chain seq x y z
N SER A 1 -7.12 -12.30 -6.75
CA SER A 1 -8.31 -12.72 -5.96
C SER A 1 -9.13 -11.51 -5.53
N GLU A 2 -10.33 -11.72 -4.99
CA GLU A 2 -11.12 -10.67 -4.34
C GLU A 2 -10.40 -10.10 -3.10
N GLU A 3 -9.69 -10.94 -2.33
CA GLU A 3 -8.87 -10.50 -1.20
C GLU A 3 -7.80 -9.49 -1.60
N ALA A 4 -7.07 -9.75 -2.69
CA ALA A 4 -6.07 -8.82 -3.21
C ALA A 4 -6.66 -7.43 -3.56
N LYS A 5 -7.90 -7.38 -4.08
CA LYS A 5 -8.57 -6.10 -4.38
C LYS A 5 -8.94 -5.34 -3.11
N VAL A 6 -9.40 -6.04 -2.06
CA VAL A 6 -9.72 -5.42 -0.77
C VAL A 6 -8.48 -4.80 -0.12
N ILE A 7 -7.35 -5.51 -0.16
CA ILE A 7 -6.07 -5.00 0.35
C ILE A 7 -5.62 -3.80 -0.48
N ALA A 8 -5.65 -3.92 -1.81
CA ALA A 8 -5.26 -2.83 -2.71
C ALA A 8 -6.11 -1.57 -2.49
N TRP A 9 -7.42 -1.72 -2.30
CA TRP A 9 -8.31 -0.59 -2.02
C TRP A 9 -8.03 0.06 -0.66
N THR A 10 -7.77 -0.76 0.36
CA THR A 10 -7.39 -0.27 1.70
C THR A 10 -6.05 0.47 1.65
N ALA A 11 -5.08 -0.07 0.90
CA ALA A 11 -3.80 0.56 0.64
C ALA A 11 -4.00 1.93 -0.02
N GLN A 12 -4.76 2.01 -1.11
CA GLN A 12 -4.98 3.26 -1.84
C GLN A 12 -5.55 4.37 -0.93
N LYS A 13 -6.61 4.07 -0.18
CA LYS A 13 -7.22 5.05 0.74
C LYS A 13 -6.22 5.54 1.79
N ARG A 14 -5.46 4.63 2.41
CA ARG A 14 -4.46 4.98 3.43
C ARG A 14 -3.31 5.81 2.85
N LEU A 15 -2.72 5.35 1.75
CA LEU A 15 -1.54 5.97 1.14
C LEU A 15 -1.86 7.37 0.61
N CYS A 16 -3.02 7.55 -0.04
CA CYS A 16 -3.49 8.88 -0.45
C CYS A 16 -3.70 9.82 0.74
N GLY A 17 -4.37 9.35 1.80
CA GLY A 17 -4.58 10.14 3.01
C GLY A 17 -3.27 10.54 3.68
N ARG A 18 -2.32 9.61 3.79
CA ARG A 18 -1.00 9.88 4.37
C ARG A 18 -0.17 10.84 3.52
N TYR A 19 -0.21 10.71 2.19
CA TYR A 19 0.47 11.64 1.29
C TYR A 19 -0.05 13.06 1.47
N TYR A 20 -1.38 13.21 1.53
CA TYR A 20 -2.02 14.49 1.75
C TYR A 20 -1.69 15.08 3.12
N ALA A 21 -1.68 14.27 4.18
CA ALA A 21 -1.29 14.71 5.51
C ALA A 21 0.17 15.22 5.57
N LEU A 22 1.10 14.48 4.96
CA LEU A 22 2.52 14.85 4.94
C LEU A 22 2.78 16.12 4.13
N THR A 23 2.16 16.25 2.96
CA THR A 23 2.30 17.43 2.10
C THR A 23 1.66 18.67 2.74
N ARG A 24 0.49 18.54 3.37
CA ARG A 24 -0.14 19.63 4.14
C ARG A 24 0.66 20.07 5.37
N ALA A 25 1.41 19.16 5.97
CA ALA A 25 2.35 19.50 7.05
C ALA A 25 3.64 20.18 6.54
N GLY A 26 3.73 20.51 5.24
CA GLY A 26 4.88 21.20 4.64
C GLY A 26 6.10 20.30 4.46
N LYS A 27 5.96 18.97 4.55
CA LYS A 27 7.09 18.04 4.35
C LYS A 27 7.51 18.04 2.88
N ASN A 28 8.81 17.85 2.64
CA ASN A 28 9.34 17.71 1.29
C ASN A 28 8.65 16.56 0.55
N THR A 29 8.14 16.83 -0.64
CA THR A 29 7.40 15.87 -1.47
C THR A 29 8.20 14.59 -1.70
N LYS A 30 9.53 14.65 -1.90
CA LYS A 30 10.38 13.47 -2.06
C LYS A 30 10.38 12.60 -0.81
N LEU A 31 10.46 13.20 0.38
CA LEU A 31 10.37 12.48 1.65
C LEU A 31 8.98 11.87 1.86
N ALA A 32 7.92 12.60 1.47
CA ALA A 32 6.56 12.08 1.51
C ALA A 32 6.42 10.85 0.58
N CYS A 33 6.86 10.95 -0.68
CA CYS A 33 6.83 9.82 -1.62
C CYS A 33 7.60 8.60 -1.10
N VAL A 34 8.78 8.81 -0.53
CA VAL A 34 9.58 7.72 0.06
C VAL A 34 8.87 7.07 1.25
N ALA A 35 8.20 7.85 2.10
CA ALA A 35 7.41 7.32 3.20
C ALA A 35 6.22 6.49 2.70
N ILE A 36 5.54 6.96 1.65
CA ILE A 36 4.43 6.24 1.00
C ILE A 36 4.90 4.95 0.35
N ALA A 37 6.02 4.98 -0.38
CA ALA A 37 6.59 3.80 -1.01
C ALA A 37 6.92 2.71 0.02
N ARG A 38 7.47 3.09 1.18
CA ARG A 38 7.75 2.13 2.27
C ARG A 38 6.48 1.48 2.81
N GLU A 39 5.39 2.22 2.96
CA GLU A 39 4.11 1.62 3.37
C GLU A 39 3.52 0.73 2.27
N LEU A 40 3.63 1.14 1.00
CA LEU A 40 3.14 0.37 -0.16
C LEU A 40 3.77 -1.02 -0.23
N VAL A 41 5.07 -1.15 0.03
CA VAL A 41 5.77 -2.45 0.04
C VAL A 41 5.12 -3.43 1.04
N GLY A 42 4.65 -2.94 2.19
CA GLY A 42 3.94 -3.78 3.16
C GLY A 42 2.61 -4.32 2.63
N PHE A 43 1.85 -3.51 1.90
CA PHE A 43 0.62 -3.96 1.25
C PHE A 43 0.86 -4.95 0.12
N VAL A 44 1.91 -4.71 -0.68
CA VAL A 44 2.32 -5.66 -1.74
C VAL A 44 2.71 -7.00 -1.11
N TRP A 45 3.47 -6.98 -0.02
CA TRP A 45 3.83 -8.20 0.70
C TRP A 45 2.61 -8.95 1.24
N ASP A 46 1.63 -8.25 1.82
CA ASP A 46 0.40 -8.87 2.32
C ASP A 46 -0.41 -9.52 1.20
N ILE A 47 -0.53 -8.85 0.04
CA ILE A 47 -1.16 -9.44 -1.16
C ILE A 47 -0.43 -10.71 -1.57
N VAL A 48 0.90 -10.68 -1.72
CA VAL A 48 1.69 -11.85 -2.10
C VAL A 48 1.48 -12.99 -1.11
N ARG A 49 1.54 -12.70 0.19
CA ARG A 49 1.35 -13.71 1.25
C ARG A 49 -0.02 -14.38 1.20
N GLN A 50 -1.06 -13.66 0.80
CA GLN A 50 -2.41 -14.20 0.67
C GLN A 50 -2.65 -14.93 -0.66
N GLU A 51 -2.03 -14.47 -1.75
CA GLU A 51 -2.24 -15.03 -3.08
C GLU A 51 -1.33 -16.22 -3.40
N THR A 52 -0.09 -16.24 -2.90
CA THR A 52 0.87 -17.33 -3.20
C THR A 52 0.36 -18.73 -2.83
N PRO A 53 -0.27 -18.96 -1.64
CA PRO A 53 -0.85 -20.26 -1.33
C PRO A 53 -1.98 -20.67 -2.27
N LYS A 54 -2.79 -19.70 -2.74
CA LYS A 54 -3.89 -19.96 -3.68
C LYS A 54 -3.38 -20.36 -5.06
N LEU A 55 -2.24 -19.81 -5.48
CA LEU A 55 -1.58 -20.17 -6.73
C LEU A 55 -0.99 -21.58 -6.69
N ALA A 56 -0.53 -22.04 -5.53
CA ALA A 56 0.02 -23.40 -5.37
C ALA A 56 -1.05 -24.50 -5.25
N ALA A 57 -2.30 -24.13 -4.95
CA ALA A 57 -3.42 -25.03 -4.79
C ALA A 57 -4.28 -25.20 -6.07
N ASN A 58 -3.94 -24.50 -7.15
CA ASN A 58 -4.56 -24.61 -8.48
C ASN A 58 -3.57 -25.25 -9.47
#